data_AF-K9VTY1-F1
#
_entry.id   AF-K9VTY1-F1
#
_cell.length_a   1.000
_cell.length_b   1.000
_cell.length_c   1.000
_cell.angle_alpha   90.00
_cell.angle_beta   90.00
_cell.angle_gamma   90.00
#
_symmetry.space_group_name_H-M   'P 1'
#
loop_
_entity.id
_entity.type
_entity.pdbx_description
1 polymer ?
#
loop_
_entity_poly.entity_id
_entity_poly.type
_entity_poly.pdbx_seq_one_letter_code
_entity_poly.pdbx_strand_id
1 'polypeptide(L)'
;MNAIVKYTGGGAIAPALVGKVKAFDSGCISLLRMCQKRVKMKKLVKSSNKDEVNKMTPSDQQQLKAHLKAVAKILYRNTEPTELKSFESIEKSVRQKMLSEVGPEIGNFFF
;
A
#
# COMPACT_ATOMS: atom_id res chain seq x y z
N MET A 1 16.26 -39.96 5.41
CA MET A 1 17.68 -40.35 5.57
C MET A 1 18.48 -39.71 4.45
N ASN A 2 19.50 -38.96 4.83
CA ASN A 2 20.35 -38.13 3.96
C ASN A 2 21.19 -38.96 3.00
N ALA A 3 21.35 -38.48 1.75
CA ALA A 3 22.50 -38.83 0.93
C ALA A 3 23.38 -37.59 0.77
N ILE A 4 24.45 -37.56 1.56
CA ILE A 4 25.57 -36.64 1.41
C ILE A 4 26.46 -37.23 0.33
N VAL A 5 26.61 -36.55 -0.80
CA VAL A 5 27.71 -36.81 -1.73
C VAL A 5 28.66 -35.63 -1.67
N LYS A 6 29.77 -35.83 -0.97
CA LYS A 6 30.95 -34.97 -1.03
C LYS A 6 31.80 -35.46 -2.21
N TYR A 7 32.20 -34.55 -3.10
CA TYR A 7 33.45 -34.72 -3.83
C TYR A 7 34.26 -33.45 -3.77
N THR A 8 35.50 -33.67 -3.37
CA THR A 8 36.62 -32.76 -3.11
C THR A 8 37.47 -32.57 -4.37
N GLY A 9 38.17 -31.44 -4.44
CA GLY A 9 39.27 -31.19 -5.37
C GLY A 9 38.94 -30.07 -6.35
N GLY A 10 39.73 -29.02 -6.54
CA GLY A 10 41.11 -28.77 -6.17
C GLY A 10 41.75 -27.98 -7.31
N GLY A 11 42.45 -26.88 -6.98
CA GLY A 11 43.59 -26.39 -7.76
C GLY A 11 43.30 -25.64 -9.06
N ALA A 12 43.20 -24.31 -8.92
CA ALA A 12 44.01 -23.29 -9.62
C ALA A 12 43.98 -23.14 -11.16
N ILE A 13 44.44 -21.94 -11.53
CA ILE A 13 44.86 -21.42 -12.84
C ILE A 13 43.78 -21.02 -13.85
N ALA A 14 43.49 -19.71 -13.86
CA ALA A 14 43.08 -19.04 -15.09
C ALA A 14 44.25 -19.05 -16.08
N PRO A 15 43.95 -19.25 -17.37
CA PRO A 15 44.41 -18.28 -18.36
C PRO A 15 43.23 -17.72 -19.14
N ALA A 16 43.38 -16.45 -19.52
CA ALA A 16 42.49 -15.73 -20.39
C ALA A 16 42.21 -16.51 -21.69
N LEU A 17 40.94 -16.83 -21.91
CA LEU A 17 40.40 -17.11 -23.22
C LEU A 17 39.39 -16.01 -23.54
N VAL A 18 39.87 -15.06 -24.35
CA VAL A 18 39.04 -14.22 -25.21
C VAL A 18 38.07 -15.14 -25.94
N GLY A 19 36.81 -15.11 -25.51
CA GLY A 19 35.81 -16.05 -25.97
C GLY A 19 34.43 -15.50 -25.70
N LYS A 20 33.92 -14.74 -26.67
CA LYS A 20 32.50 -14.35 -26.88
C LYS A 20 31.74 -14.08 -25.58
N VAL A 21 31.60 -12.79 -25.25
CA VAL A 21 30.42 -12.30 -24.53
C VAL A 21 29.21 -12.77 -25.34
N LYS A 22 28.66 -13.94 -25.01
CA LYS A 22 27.33 -14.33 -25.46
C LYS A 22 26.44 -13.21 -25.00
N ALA A 23 25.73 -12.60 -25.94
CA ALA A 23 24.73 -11.59 -25.66
C ALA A 23 23.86 -12.09 -24.50
N PHE A 24 24.11 -11.54 -23.31
CA PHE A 24 23.22 -11.74 -22.18
C PHE A 24 22.01 -10.89 -22.54
N ASP A 25 20.96 -11.58 -22.96
CA ASP A 25 19.72 -11.01 -23.47
C ASP A 25 19.35 -9.77 -22.63
N SER A 26 19.50 -8.60 -23.26
CA SER A 26 19.37 -7.30 -22.60
C SER A 26 17.97 -7.09 -22.00
N GLY A 27 17.00 -7.96 -22.36
CA GLY A 27 15.69 -8.05 -21.74
C GLY A 27 15.71 -8.50 -20.27
N CYS A 28 16.57 -9.45 -19.89
CA CYS A 28 16.58 -10.03 -18.54
C CYS A 28 17.14 -9.06 -17.47
N ILE A 29 18.18 -8.29 -17.82
CA ILE A 29 18.70 -7.23 -16.94
C ILE A 29 17.65 -6.13 -16.76
N SER A 30 16.93 -5.76 -17.82
CA SER A 30 15.88 -4.73 -17.78
C SER A 30 14.73 -5.10 -16.84
N LEU A 31 14.26 -6.36 -16.88
CA LEU A 31 13.21 -6.88 -15.99
C LEU A 31 13.65 -6.92 -14.52
N LEU A 32 14.89 -7.34 -14.24
CA LEU A 32 15.41 -7.35 -12.88
C LEU A 32 15.58 -5.93 -12.34
N ARG A 33 16.02 -4.98 -13.20
CA ARG A 33 16.13 -3.56 -12.87
C ARG A 33 14.76 -2.92 -12.65
N MET A 34 13.74 -3.28 -13.44
CA MET A 34 12.34 -2.87 -13.25
C MET A 34 11.79 -3.35 -11.91
N CYS A 35 12.03 -4.62 -11.54
CA CYS A 35 11.61 -5.18 -10.26
C CYS A 35 12.30 -4.49 -9.07
N GLN A 36 13.62 -4.29 -9.11
CA GLN A 36 14.32 -3.52 -8.07
C GLN A 36 13.84 -2.06 -8.01
N LYS A 37 13.58 -1.42 -9.15
CA LYS A 37 13.07 -0.03 -9.22
C LYS A 37 11.65 0.06 -8.63
N ARG A 38 10.78 -0.93 -8.88
CA ARG A 38 9.44 -1.04 -8.24
C ARG A 38 9.53 -1.26 -6.73
N VAL A 39 10.42 -2.12 -6.25
CA VAL A 39 10.63 -2.33 -4.80
C VAL A 39 11.16 -1.05 -4.13
N LYS A 40 12.09 -0.33 -4.78
CA LYS A 40 12.62 0.96 -4.31
C LYS A 40 11.54 2.04 -4.31
N MET A 41 10.73 2.15 -5.37
CA MET A 41 9.61 3.11 -5.43
C MET A 41 8.56 2.83 -4.35
N LYS A 42 8.17 1.58 -4.11
CA LYS A 42 7.27 1.21 -3.00
C LYS A 42 7.84 1.59 -1.63
N LYS A 43 9.17 1.48 -1.45
CA LYS A 43 9.85 1.88 -0.21
C LYS A 43 9.91 3.41 -0.04
N LEU A 44 10.07 4.16 -1.13
CA LEU A 44 10.13 5.62 -1.15
C LEU A 44 8.75 6.30 -0.96
N VAL A 45 7.68 5.71 -1.51
CA VAL A 45 6.29 6.13 -1.21
C VAL A 45 5.97 5.92 0.27
N LYS A 46 6.57 4.91 0.90
CA LYS A 46 6.37 4.61 2.33
C LYS A 46 7.18 5.50 3.27
N SER A 47 8.23 6.18 2.79
CA SER A 47 9.10 7.05 3.60
C SER A 47 8.75 8.53 3.51
N SER A 48 8.06 8.98 2.46
CA SER A 48 7.80 10.42 2.24
C SER A 48 6.58 10.98 2.99
N ASN A 49 5.86 10.15 3.76
CA ASN A 49 4.75 10.58 4.63
C ASN A 49 5.09 10.39 6.13
N LYS A 50 6.36 10.58 6.52
CA LYS A 50 6.78 10.43 7.93
C LYS A 50 7.00 11.73 8.69
N ASP A 51 6.91 12.88 8.02
CA ASP A 51 7.23 14.18 8.62
C ASP A 51 6.03 15.13 8.68
N GLU A 52 4.81 14.65 8.41
CA GLU A 52 3.61 15.40 8.77
C GLU A 52 3.41 15.25 10.28
N VAL A 53 3.42 16.38 10.99
CA VAL A 53 3.31 16.50 12.45
C VAL A 53 2.10 15.72 12.94
N ASN A 54 2.31 14.45 13.29
CA ASN A 54 1.24 13.58 13.76
C ASN A 54 0.98 13.91 15.24
N LYS A 55 0.17 14.94 15.48
CA LYS A 55 -0.35 15.27 16.82
C LYS A 55 -1.24 14.15 17.39
N MET A 56 -1.65 13.17 16.58
CA MET A 56 -2.53 12.08 16.96
C MET A 56 -1.70 10.84 17.30
N THR A 57 -1.93 10.22 18.47
CA THR A 57 -1.22 8.98 18.80
C THR A 57 -1.66 7.86 17.83
N PRO A 58 -0.82 6.84 17.58
CA PRO A 58 -1.22 5.71 16.73
C PRO A 58 -2.46 4.97 17.28
N SER A 59 -2.66 4.99 18.60
CA SER A 59 -3.85 4.44 19.25
C SER A 59 -5.09 5.25 18.89
N ASP A 60 -5.03 6.58 19.04
CA ASP A 60 -6.15 7.47 18.69
C ASP A 60 -6.50 7.37 17.22
N GLN A 61 -5.51 7.28 16.33
CA GLN A 61 -5.73 7.11 14.89
C GLN A 61 -6.47 5.81 14.58
N GLN A 62 -6.14 4.72 15.29
CA GLN A 62 -6.81 3.44 15.13
C GLN A 62 -8.25 3.48 15.64
N GLN A 63 -8.48 4.09 16.80
CA GLN A 63 -9.82 4.29 17.36
C GLN A 63 -10.68 5.15 16.43
N LEU A 64 -10.16 6.31 16.00
CA LEU A 64 -10.84 7.19 15.06
C LEU A 64 -11.24 6.45 13.78
N LYS A 65 -10.33 5.66 13.20
CA LYS A 65 -10.63 4.86 12.00
C LYS A 65 -11.71 3.80 12.27
N ALA A 66 -11.72 3.18 13.44
CA ALA A 66 -12.75 2.21 13.81
C ALA A 66 -14.13 2.87 13.93
N HIS A 67 -14.19 4.03 14.61
CA HIS A 67 -15.43 4.80 14.75
C HIS A 67 -15.96 5.30 13.41
N LEU A 68 -15.10 5.88 12.56
CA LEU A 68 -15.51 6.35 11.23
C LEU A 68 -16.04 5.22 10.34
N LYS A 69 -15.46 4.00 10.43
CA LYS A 69 -16.00 2.82 9.73
C LYS A 69 -17.36 2.41 10.26
N ALA A 70 -17.55 2.47 11.57
CA ALA A 70 -18.84 2.16 12.20
C ALA A 70 -19.91 3.15 11.74
N VAL A 71 -19.60 4.45 11.78
CA VAL A 71 -20.47 5.53 11.27
C VAL A 71 -20.81 5.31 9.80
N ALA A 72 -19.80 5.08 8.94
CA ALA A 72 -20.02 4.82 7.52
C ALA A 72 -20.95 3.62 7.27
N LYS A 73 -20.83 2.55 8.06
CA LYS A 73 -21.71 1.37 7.98
C LYS A 73 -23.15 1.71 8.38
N ILE A 74 -23.35 2.55 9.40
CA ILE A 74 -24.68 3.00 9.82
C ILE A 74 -25.31 3.85 8.71
N LEU A 75 -24.58 4.86 8.22
CA LEU A 75 -25.05 5.74 7.16
C LEU A 75 -25.46 4.96 5.91
N TYR A 76 -24.64 4.00 5.48
CA TYR A 76 -24.91 3.16 4.32
C TYR A 76 -26.18 2.31 4.46
N ARG A 77 -26.41 1.71 5.65
CA ARG A 77 -27.59 0.88 5.90
C ARG A 77 -28.90 1.66 5.89
N ASN A 78 -28.82 2.96 6.18
CA ASN A 78 -29.96 3.87 6.18
C ASN A 78 -30.08 4.64 4.85
N THR A 79 -29.30 4.32 3.81
CA THR A 79 -29.39 4.97 2.49
C THR A 79 -30.25 4.13 1.57
N GLU A 80 -31.15 4.79 0.83
CA GLU A 80 -32.00 4.08 -0.12
C GLU A 80 -31.17 3.49 -1.28
N PRO A 81 -31.49 2.28 -1.78
CA PRO A 81 -30.75 1.68 -2.89
C PRO A 81 -30.74 2.53 -4.17
N THR A 82 -31.74 3.40 -4.34
CA THR A 82 -31.84 4.35 -5.47
C THR A 82 -30.76 5.41 -5.43
N GLU A 83 -30.31 5.80 -4.25
CA GLU A 83 -29.28 6.81 -3.99
C GLU A 83 -27.85 6.24 -4.11
N LEU A 84 -27.72 4.92 -4.25
CA LEU A 84 -26.45 4.21 -4.39
C LEU A 84 -26.11 3.85 -5.85
N LYS A 85 -26.86 4.38 -6.82
CA LYS A 85 -26.76 3.99 -8.24
C LYS A 85 -25.68 4.73 -9.01
N SER A 86 -25.48 6.01 -8.74
CA SER A 86 -24.49 6.85 -9.41
C SER A 86 -23.57 7.53 -8.40
N PHE A 87 -22.35 7.87 -8.83
CA PHE A 87 -21.41 8.59 -7.98
C PHE A 87 -21.99 9.91 -7.48
N GLU A 88 -22.68 10.66 -8.35
CA GLU A 88 -23.36 11.91 -7.99
C GLU A 88 -24.42 11.69 -6.90
N SER A 89 -25.27 10.66 -7.05
CA SER A 89 -26.29 10.34 -6.04
C SER A 89 -25.67 9.92 -4.71
N ILE A 90 -24.58 9.15 -4.72
CA ILE A 90 -23.87 8.72 -3.52
C ILE A 90 -23.26 9.93 -2.81
N GLU A 91 -22.54 10.77 -3.56
CA GLU A 91 -21.87 11.97 -3.07
C GLU A 91 -22.87 12.93 -2.42
N LYS A 92 -23.98 13.21 -3.11
CA LYS A 92 -25.08 14.03 -2.58
C LYS A 92 -25.65 13.45 -1.29
N SER A 93 -25.94 12.15 -1.26
CA SER A 93 -26.53 11.49 -0.10
C SER A 93 -25.59 11.47 1.10
N VAL A 94 -24.31 11.17 0.88
CA VAL A 94 -23.28 11.21 1.92
C VAL A 94 -23.13 12.64 2.47
N ARG A 95 -23.09 13.66 1.62
CA ARG A 95 -23.02 15.06 2.05
C ARG A 95 -24.21 15.43 2.93
N GLN A 96 -25.43 15.11 2.52
CA GLN A 96 -26.65 15.43 3.27
C GLN A 96 -26.66 14.78 4.66
N LYS A 97 -26.29 13.50 4.73
CA LYS A 97 -26.19 12.77 5.99
C LYS A 97 -25.07 13.28 6.88
N MET A 98 -23.93 13.67 6.29
CA MET A 98 -22.84 14.28 7.05
C MET A 98 -23.28 15.58 7.72
N LEU A 99 -24.06 16.42 7.02
CA LEU A 99 -24.56 17.68 7.59
C LEU A 99 -25.66 17.46 8.63
N SER A 100 -26.57 16.51 8.39
CA SER A 100 -27.78 16.34 9.21
C SER A 100 -27.56 15.47 10.45
N GLU A 101 -26.77 14.40 10.32
CA GLU A 101 -26.59 13.40 11.38
C GLU A 101 -25.24 13.57 12.09
N VAL A 102 -24.15 13.73 11.32
CA VAL A 102 -22.79 13.75 11.89
C VAL A 102 -22.36 15.15 12.34
N GLY A 103 -22.77 16.17 11.60
CA GLY A 103 -22.45 17.57 11.85
C GLY A 103 -22.79 18.05 13.25
N PRO A 104 -24.01 17.82 13.77
CA PRO A 104 -24.39 18.22 15.12
C PRO A 104 -23.53 17.53 16.20
N GLU A 105 -23.27 16.23 16.06
CA GLU A 105 -22.48 15.46 17.03
C GLU A 105 -21.03 15.94 17.13
N ILE A 106 -20.42 16.30 16.00
CA ILE A 106 -19.08 16.90 15.98
C ILE A 106 -19.14 18.36 16.43
N GLY A 107 -20.21 19.09 16.07
CA GLY A 107 -20.41 20.50 16.38
C GLY A 107 -20.47 20.77 17.89
N ASN A 108 -20.92 19.80 18.69
CA ASN A 108 -20.82 19.84 20.16
C ASN A 108 -19.40 20.04 20.68
N PHE A 109 -18.36 19.85 19.86
CA PHE A 109 -16.99 20.19 20.22
C PHE A 109 -16.76 21.70 20.45
N PHE A 110 -17.59 22.56 19.86
CA PHE A 110 -17.45 24.02 19.95
C PHE A 110 -18.25 24.66 21.09
N PHE A 111 -19.06 23.88 21.82
CA PHE A 111 -19.93 24.34 22.90
C PHE A 111 -19.55 23.66 24.22
#